data_AF-A0A7X7KLZ7-F1
#
_entry.id   AF-A0A7X7KLZ7-F1
#
_cell.length_a   1.000
_cell.length_b   1.000
_cell.length_c   1.000
_cell.angle_alpha   90.00
_cell.angle_beta   90.00
_cell.angle_gamma   90.00
#
_symmetry.space_group_name_H-M   'P 1'
#
loop_
_entity.id
_entity.type
_entity.pdbx_description
1 polymer ?
#
loop_
_entity_poly.entity_id
_entity_poly.type
_entity_poly.pdbx_seq_one_letter_code
_entity_poly.pdbx_strand_id
1 'polypeptide(L)'
;MASMNTRTIGSFRAVVLAAGLLAVALPMMLGAQTPKLLDLGSKACIPCKMMAPILEELTKEYAGRLQVEFIDVWIKENAAKGKEYGIKAIPTQIFFAADGKELWRHEGFLSKEDILAKWKELGYDLGAAAAPTIERWAPAAKDTRSKDQICTLSDADIDPQTAVVVQTDKGDVRLRDLHTYFILYSCLTEDRTDLEARVSVTDHATGNMVAARAATYLQGVDEATGRPWIQAFADRAAATAAMQRSGGSLIAWGALLANELSHRCGFCDRAVYPQDAAEVLIEGVQSWGCCAHCAMGVAARTGKDIEVRQPDALTGEMITVKTLGGSVASVEPKTAVAWFGKTKKPDGTWVSAGCFHQGFFTTPENLRKWLETRPFETGEMITIQQSLADKMKLTPQQIQKACKIGECAPK
;
A
#
# COMPACT_ATOMS: atom_id res chain seq x y z
N MET A 1 63.58 25.90 55.22
CA MET A 1 63.16 25.20 56.45
C MET A 1 62.37 23.99 55.99
N ALA A 2 63.01 22.82 55.94
CA ALA A 2 62.80 21.67 56.84
C ALA A 2 61.40 21.03 56.63
N SER A 3 61.18 19.73 56.45
CA SER A 3 61.96 18.52 56.74
C SER A 3 61.28 17.31 56.04
N MET A 4 62.03 16.21 55.94
CA MET A 4 61.69 14.81 55.55
C MET A 4 60.36 14.32 56.21
N ASN A 5 59.66 13.23 55.81
CA ASN A 5 60.11 11.84 55.76
C ASN A 5 58.93 10.86 55.47
N THR A 6 59.24 9.82 54.69
CA THR A 6 58.80 8.40 54.63
C THR A 6 57.48 7.82 55.22
N ARG A 7 56.87 6.92 54.39
CA ARG A 7 56.22 5.60 54.64
C ARG A 7 54.90 5.60 55.48
N THR A 8 53.86 4.79 55.20
CA THR A 8 53.81 3.34 54.92
C THR A 8 52.38 2.88 54.50
N ILE A 9 52.30 1.91 53.57
CA ILE A 9 51.38 0.74 53.43
C ILE A 9 49.85 0.90 53.55
N GLY A 10 49.13 0.46 52.50
CA GLY A 10 47.70 0.12 52.56
C GLY A 10 47.17 -0.52 51.26
N SER A 11 47.06 -1.84 51.28
CA SER A 11 46.54 -2.77 50.25
C SER A 11 45.33 -2.26 49.42
N PHE A 12 45.48 -2.25 48.09
CA PHE A 12 44.35 -2.27 47.16
C PHE A 12 44.34 -3.59 46.39
N ARG A 13 43.36 -4.44 46.70
CA ARG A 13 42.98 -5.60 45.89
C ARG A 13 42.49 -5.11 44.53
N ALA A 14 43.28 -5.34 43.49
CA ALA A 14 42.83 -5.24 42.10
C ALA A 14 41.85 -6.41 41.81
N VAL A 15 40.58 -6.08 41.64
CA VAL A 15 39.59 -7.00 41.06
C VAL A 15 39.89 -7.05 39.56
N VAL A 16 40.49 -8.16 39.13
CA VAL A 16 40.61 -8.53 37.72
C VAL A 16 39.22 -8.98 37.26
N LEU A 17 38.51 -8.12 36.53
CA LEU A 17 37.36 -8.52 35.72
C LEU A 17 37.87 -8.83 34.32
N ALA A 18 37.93 -10.12 34.03
CA ALA A 18 38.25 -10.66 32.72
C ALA A 18 37.24 -10.13 31.68
N ALA A 19 37.74 -9.37 30.72
CA ALA A 19 37.00 -9.05 29.51
C ALA A 19 36.98 -10.31 28.61
N GLY A 20 35.95 -11.13 28.77
CA GLY A 20 35.60 -12.14 27.78
C GLY A 20 35.09 -11.45 26.52
N LEU A 21 35.94 -11.33 25.50
CA LEU A 21 35.47 -11.09 24.14
C LEU A 21 34.68 -12.32 23.68
N LEU A 22 33.35 -12.30 23.85
CA LEU A 22 32.48 -13.08 22.98
C LEU A 22 32.45 -12.34 21.64
N ALA A 23 33.34 -12.74 20.74
CA ALA A 23 33.17 -12.48 19.32
C ALA A 23 31.90 -13.21 18.89
N VAL A 24 30.78 -12.47 18.80
CA VAL A 24 29.60 -12.94 18.09
C VAL A 24 30.03 -13.04 16.64
N ALA A 25 30.35 -14.26 16.21
CA ALA A 25 30.51 -14.57 14.80
C ALA A 25 29.17 -14.25 14.12
N LEU A 26 29.11 -13.11 13.42
CA LEU A 26 28.16 -12.96 12.33
C LEU A 26 28.35 -14.17 11.42
N PRO A 27 27.30 -14.94 11.08
CA PRO A 27 27.41 -15.88 9.99
C PRO A 27 27.74 -15.06 8.74
N MET A 28 28.96 -15.22 8.24
CA MET A 28 29.31 -14.80 6.89
C MET A 28 28.27 -15.42 5.96
N MET A 29 27.55 -14.57 5.22
CA MET A 29 26.68 -15.01 4.13
C MET A 29 27.54 -15.60 3.01
N LEU A 30 27.91 -16.87 3.18
CA LEU A 30 28.22 -17.77 2.09
C LEU A 30 26.86 -18.15 1.48
N GLY A 31 26.71 -17.97 0.16
CA GLY A 31 25.43 -18.04 -0.56
C GLY A 31 24.53 -19.16 -0.06
N ALA A 32 23.35 -18.79 0.45
CA ALA A 32 22.37 -19.74 0.94
C ALA A 32 21.92 -20.64 -0.21
N GLN A 33 22.37 -21.90 -0.22
CA GLN A 33 21.82 -22.91 -1.10
C GLN A 33 20.38 -23.19 -0.64
N THR A 34 19.44 -23.19 -1.58
CA THR A 34 18.02 -23.44 -1.32
C THR A 34 17.71 -24.93 -1.45
N PRO A 35 16.78 -25.51 -0.65
CA PRO A 35 16.29 -26.87 -0.87
C PRO A 35 15.72 -27.04 -2.29
N LYS A 36 15.74 -28.28 -2.81
CA LYS A 36 15.31 -28.58 -4.18
C LYS A 36 14.23 -29.66 -4.23
N LEU A 37 13.17 -29.41 -4.98
CA LEU A 37 12.17 -30.40 -5.39
C LEU A 37 12.43 -30.77 -6.86
N LEU A 38 12.74 -32.04 -7.11
CA LEU A 38 12.92 -32.58 -8.46
C LEU A 38 11.74 -33.48 -8.83
N ASP A 39 11.01 -33.16 -9.89
CA ASP A 39 9.99 -34.04 -10.47
C ASP A 39 10.53 -34.70 -11.74
N LEU A 40 10.65 -36.02 -11.73
CA LEU A 40 10.96 -36.81 -12.91
C LEU A 40 9.65 -37.35 -13.50
N GLY A 41 9.29 -36.87 -14.69
CA GLY A 41 8.01 -37.16 -15.31
C GLY A 41 8.06 -37.19 -16.84
N SER A 42 6.92 -36.93 -17.47
CA SER A 42 6.80 -36.80 -18.93
C SER A 42 5.64 -35.89 -19.29
N LYS A 43 5.81 -35.05 -20.30
CA LYS A 43 4.71 -34.19 -20.82
C LYS A 43 3.57 -34.98 -21.45
N ALA A 44 3.75 -36.27 -21.74
CA ALA A 44 2.73 -37.14 -22.32
C ALA A 44 2.03 -38.06 -21.30
N CYS A 45 2.48 -38.10 -20.05
CA CYS A 45 1.88 -38.92 -18.99
C CYS A 45 0.76 -38.15 -18.26
N ILE A 46 -0.40 -38.76 -18.05
CA ILE A 46 -1.59 -38.09 -17.49
C ILE A 46 -1.33 -37.57 -16.05
N PRO A 47 -0.88 -38.39 -15.08
CA PRO A 47 -0.53 -37.89 -13.75
C PRO A 47 0.56 -36.80 -13.77
N CYS A 48 1.52 -36.87 -14.70
CA CYS A 48 2.54 -35.82 -14.84
C CYS A 48 1.95 -34.48 -15.31
N LYS A 49 0.96 -34.51 -16.22
CA LYS A 49 0.23 -33.31 -16.63
C LYS A 49 -0.53 -32.67 -15.48
N MET A 50 -1.00 -33.46 -14.51
CA MET A 50 -1.64 -32.94 -13.30
C MET A 50 -0.63 -32.29 -12.34
N MET A 51 0.63 -32.76 -12.32
CA MET A 51 1.69 -32.14 -11.53
C MET A 51 2.16 -30.80 -12.11
N ALA A 52 2.16 -30.65 -13.44
CA ALA A 52 2.67 -29.46 -14.12
C ALA A 52 2.19 -28.10 -13.54
N PRO A 53 0.87 -27.86 -13.34
CA PRO A 53 0.41 -26.60 -12.74
C PRO A 53 0.88 -26.41 -11.30
N ILE A 54 0.95 -27.50 -10.51
CA ILE A 54 1.44 -27.46 -9.12
C ILE A 54 2.92 -27.07 -9.08
N LEU A 55 3.75 -27.66 -9.94
CA LEU A 55 5.18 -27.34 -10.03
C LEU A 55 5.41 -25.89 -10.48
N GLU A 56 4.59 -25.40 -11.41
CA GLU A 56 4.65 -24.01 -11.88
C GLU A 56 4.28 -23.02 -10.75
N GLU A 57 3.23 -23.30 -9.98
CA GLU A 57 2.85 -22.50 -8.81
C GLU A 57 3.96 -22.49 -7.75
N LEU A 58 4.51 -23.66 -7.40
CA LEU A 58 5.60 -23.76 -6.42
C LEU A 58 6.84 -22.98 -6.86
N THR A 59 7.18 -23.04 -8.15
CA THR A 59 8.32 -22.30 -8.74
C THR A 59 8.14 -20.79 -8.57
N LYS A 60 6.92 -20.28 -8.82
CA LYS A 60 6.62 -18.84 -8.73
C LYS A 60 6.52 -18.38 -7.28
N GLU A 61 5.73 -19.07 -6.46
CA GLU A 61 5.40 -18.64 -5.10
C GLU A 61 6.58 -18.78 -4.13
N TYR A 62 7.52 -19.69 -4.38
CA TYR A 62 8.64 -19.96 -3.48
C TYR A 62 9.99 -19.68 -4.14
N ALA A 63 10.02 -18.85 -5.18
CA ALA A 63 11.26 -18.39 -5.81
C ALA A 63 12.25 -17.85 -4.76
N GLY A 64 13.50 -18.29 -4.83
CA GLY A 64 14.56 -17.94 -3.87
C GLY A 64 14.48 -18.65 -2.51
N ARG A 65 13.43 -19.45 -2.26
CA ARG A 65 13.26 -20.28 -1.04
C ARG A 65 13.23 -21.77 -1.33
N LEU A 66 12.72 -22.15 -2.50
CA LEU A 66 12.63 -23.52 -3.01
C LEU A 66 13.03 -23.53 -4.49
N GLN A 67 13.97 -24.41 -4.85
CA GLN A 67 14.27 -24.71 -6.24
C GLN A 67 13.33 -25.83 -6.71
N VAL A 68 12.62 -25.63 -7.81
CA VAL A 68 11.77 -26.65 -8.42
C VAL A 68 12.31 -26.98 -9.81
N GLU A 69 12.53 -28.26 -10.07
CA GLU A 69 13.10 -28.76 -11.32
C GLU A 69 12.21 -29.87 -11.88
N PHE A 70 11.87 -29.80 -13.17
CA PHE A 70 11.15 -30.87 -13.87
C PHE A 70 12.03 -31.46 -14.96
N ILE A 71 12.17 -32.79 -14.98
CA ILE A 71 12.89 -33.52 -16.01
C ILE A 71 11.90 -34.44 -16.74
N ASP A 72 11.70 -34.18 -18.03
CA ASP A 72 10.99 -35.11 -18.91
C ASP A 72 11.93 -36.28 -19.24
N VAL A 73 11.66 -37.48 -18.71
CA VAL A 73 12.49 -38.67 -18.94
C VAL A 73 12.10 -39.47 -20.19
N TRP A 74 11.07 -39.04 -20.93
CA TRP A 74 10.66 -39.68 -22.19
C TRP A 74 11.33 -39.10 -23.44
N ILE A 75 11.95 -37.92 -23.32
CA ILE A 75 12.79 -37.38 -24.39
C ILE A 75 14.19 -38.01 -24.36
N LYS A 76 14.77 -38.25 -25.54
CA LYS A 76 16.01 -39.04 -25.68
C LYS A 76 17.18 -38.43 -24.90
N GLU A 77 17.23 -37.11 -24.84
CA GLU A 77 18.28 -36.31 -24.21
C GLU A 77 18.35 -36.54 -22.69
N ASN A 78 17.20 -36.80 -22.07
CA ASN A 78 17.04 -36.93 -20.63
C ASN A 78 16.75 -38.36 -20.16
N ALA A 79 16.60 -39.33 -21.07
CA ALA A 79 16.28 -40.71 -20.74
C ALA A 79 17.30 -41.34 -19.76
N ALA A 80 18.56 -40.90 -19.80
CA ALA A 80 19.59 -41.33 -18.86
C ALA A 80 19.32 -40.88 -17.41
N LYS A 81 18.62 -39.75 -17.20
CA LYS A 81 18.32 -39.20 -15.88
C LYS A 81 17.41 -40.12 -15.08
N GLY A 82 16.46 -40.81 -15.72
CA GLY A 82 15.62 -41.79 -15.03
C GLY A 82 16.44 -42.92 -14.39
N LYS A 83 17.49 -43.38 -15.09
CA LYS A 83 18.42 -44.40 -14.56
C LYS A 83 19.34 -43.84 -13.47
N GLU A 84 19.84 -42.61 -13.67
CA GLU A 84 20.71 -41.91 -12.72
C GLU A 84 20.05 -41.76 -11.34
N TYR A 85 18.77 -41.36 -11.29
CA TYR A 85 18.01 -41.20 -10.05
C TYR A 85 17.30 -42.49 -9.58
N GLY A 86 17.43 -43.58 -10.34
CA GLY A 86 16.88 -44.90 -9.99
C GLY A 86 15.36 -44.94 -9.88
N ILE A 87 14.63 -44.15 -10.67
CA ILE A 87 13.17 -44.11 -10.61
C ILE A 87 12.54 -45.36 -11.23
N LYS A 88 11.44 -45.85 -10.64
CA LYS A 88 10.70 -47.04 -11.12
C LYS A 88 9.37 -46.68 -11.78
N ALA A 89 8.82 -45.52 -11.44
CA ALA A 89 7.56 -45.01 -11.95
C ALA A 89 7.68 -43.49 -12.21
N ILE A 90 6.75 -42.95 -13.01
CA ILE A 90 6.60 -41.51 -13.21
C ILE A 90 5.15 -41.09 -12.89
N PRO A 91 4.93 -39.87 -12.34
CA PRO A 91 5.95 -38.94 -11.87
C PRO A 91 6.59 -39.41 -10.55
N THR A 92 7.86 -39.10 -10.34
CA THR A 92 8.56 -39.28 -9.06
C THR A 92 9.06 -37.94 -8.58
N GLN A 93 8.64 -37.50 -7.39
CA GLN A 93 9.13 -36.27 -6.76
C GLN A 93 10.22 -36.61 -5.74
N ILE A 94 11.38 -35.99 -5.84
CA ILE A 94 12.52 -36.16 -4.93
C ILE A 94 12.83 -34.84 -4.24
N PHE A 95 12.90 -34.88 -2.91
CA PHE A 95 13.15 -33.75 -2.03
C PHE A 95 14.61 -33.78 -1.63
N PHE A 96 15.34 -32.72 -1.95
CA PHE A 96 16.75 -32.55 -1.63
C PHE A 96 16.94 -31.41 -0.64
N ALA A 97 17.80 -31.64 0.35
CA ALA A 97 18.31 -30.60 1.21
C ALA A 97 19.15 -29.58 0.41
N ALA A 98 19.41 -28.43 1.03
CA ALA A 98 20.26 -27.38 0.47
C ALA A 98 21.68 -27.87 0.12
N ASP A 99 22.19 -28.90 0.78
CA ASP A 99 23.48 -29.53 0.51
C ASP A 99 23.44 -30.61 -0.59
N GLY A 100 22.27 -30.82 -1.21
CA GLY A 100 22.06 -31.82 -2.24
C GLY A 100 21.77 -33.23 -1.71
N LYS A 101 21.66 -33.44 -0.39
CA LYS A 101 21.28 -34.74 0.18
C LYS A 101 19.81 -35.04 -0.09
N GLU A 102 19.51 -36.23 -0.61
CA GLU A 102 18.14 -36.70 -0.71
C GLU A 102 17.53 -36.92 0.67
N LEU A 103 16.39 -36.29 0.92
CA LEU A 103 15.64 -36.34 2.17
C LEU A 103 14.48 -37.32 2.07
N TRP A 104 13.75 -37.28 0.96
CA TRP A 104 12.54 -38.05 0.77
C TRP A 104 12.17 -38.14 -0.71
N ARG A 105 11.41 -39.17 -1.09
CA ARG A 105 10.84 -39.30 -2.44
C ARG A 105 9.41 -39.84 -2.40
N HIS A 106 8.63 -39.48 -3.41
CA HIS A 106 7.25 -39.93 -3.65
C HIS A 106 7.07 -40.45 -5.07
N GLU A 107 6.24 -41.47 -5.24
CA GLU A 107 5.82 -41.97 -6.55
C GLU A 107 4.33 -41.70 -6.76
N GLY A 108 3.99 -41.08 -7.90
CA GLY A 108 2.62 -40.74 -8.27
C GLY A 108 2.28 -39.26 -8.08
N PHE A 109 0.99 -38.95 -8.16
CA PHE A 109 0.49 -37.59 -7.93
C PHE A 109 0.69 -37.18 -6.47
N LEU A 110 1.05 -35.92 -6.24
CA LEU A 110 1.20 -35.32 -4.92
C LEU A 110 0.64 -33.89 -4.96
N SER A 111 -0.31 -33.58 -4.06
CA SER A 111 -0.92 -32.26 -4.03
C SER A 111 0.07 -31.18 -3.57
N LYS A 112 -0.21 -29.91 -3.87
CA LYS A 112 0.60 -28.78 -3.41
C LYS A 112 0.67 -28.74 -1.88
N GLU A 113 -0.46 -28.98 -1.23
CA GLU A 113 -0.61 -29.01 0.22
C GLU A 113 0.26 -30.09 0.84
N ASP A 114 0.27 -31.30 0.26
CA ASP A 114 1.09 -32.41 0.75
C ASP A 114 2.59 -32.13 0.55
N ILE A 115 2.98 -31.51 -0.57
CA ILE A 115 4.38 -31.08 -0.80
C ILE A 115 4.83 -30.10 0.28
N LEU A 116 4.02 -29.07 0.55
CA LEU A 116 4.35 -28.04 1.55
C LEU A 116 4.36 -28.62 2.97
N ALA A 117 3.40 -29.49 3.29
CA ALA A 117 3.38 -30.22 4.56
C ALA A 117 4.62 -31.08 4.73
N LYS A 118 5.09 -31.73 3.65
CA LYS A 118 6.29 -32.55 3.70
C LYS A 118 7.56 -31.74 3.90
N TRP A 119 7.69 -30.58 3.25
CA TRP A 119 8.81 -29.66 3.53
C TRP A 119 8.86 -29.25 5.00
N LYS A 120 7.71 -28.96 5.60
CA LYS A 120 7.60 -28.64 7.03
C LYS A 120 8.01 -29.80 7.93
N GLU A 121 7.57 -31.02 7.62
CA GLU A 121 7.97 -32.24 8.33
C GLU A 121 9.49 -32.47 8.25
N LEU A 122 10.10 -32.17 7.09
CA LEU A 122 11.54 -32.27 6.86
C LEU A 122 12.35 -31.11 7.48
N GLY A 123 11.71 -30.19 8.20
CA GLY A 123 12.37 -29.09 8.91
C GLY A 123 12.62 -27.83 8.08
N TYR A 124 11.99 -27.70 6.90
CA TYR A 124 12.08 -26.50 6.05
C TYR A 124 10.79 -25.66 6.17
N ASP A 125 10.90 -24.49 6.79
CA ASP A 125 9.83 -23.49 6.76
C ASP A 125 9.99 -22.60 5.52
N LEU A 126 9.18 -22.90 4.49
CA LEU A 126 9.19 -22.13 3.25
C LEU A 126 8.41 -20.81 3.36
N GLY A 127 7.77 -20.52 4.50
CA GLY A 127 6.93 -19.33 4.69
C GLY A 127 5.66 -19.34 3.84
N ALA A 128 4.95 -18.20 3.78
CA ALA A 128 3.77 -18.06 2.92
C ALA A 128 4.14 -17.94 1.44
N ALA A 129 3.27 -18.41 0.55
CA ALA A 129 3.37 -18.20 -0.90
C ALA A 129 3.65 -16.72 -1.24
N ALA A 130 4.57 -16.46 -2.16
CA ALA A 130 4.71 -15.12 -2.73
C ALA A 130 3.43 -14.78 -3.49
N ALA A 131 2.84 -13.61 -3.21
CA ALA A 131 1.66 -13.14 -3.93
C ALA A 131 1.96 -13.07 -5.44
N PRO A 132 0.96 -13.26 -6.32
CA PRO A 132 1.13 -13.02 -7.76
C PRO A 132 1.80 -11.66 -7.98
N THR A 133 2.76 -11.50 -8.89
CA THR A 133 3.36 -10.19 -9.15
C THR A 133 2.50 -9.43 -10.16
N ILE A 134 1.76 -8.40 -9.72
CA ILE A 134 1.07 -7.45 -10.59
C ILE A 134 1.86 -6.15 -10.54
N GLU A 135 2.48 -5.78 -11.65
CA GLU A 135 3.30 -4.58 -11.78
C GLU A 135 2.94 -3.82 -13.05
N ARG A 136 3.00 -2.48 -12.99
CA ARG A 136 2.80 -1.60 -14.14
C ARG A 136 3.73 -0.40 -14.04
N TRP A 137 4.90 -0.49 -14.67
CA TRP A 137 5.93 0.57 -14.64
C TRP A 137 5.81 1.58 -15.78
N ALA A 138 4.83 1.42 -16.65
CA ALA A 138 4.46 2.40 -17.67
C ALA A 138 2.93 2.42 -17.81
N PRO A 139 2.31 3.59 -18.03
CA PRO A 139 0.89 3.68 -18.30
C PRO A 139 0.48 2.76 -19.45
N ALA A 140 -0.68 2.12 -19.34
CA ALA A 140 -1.25 1.29 -20.41
C ALA A 140 -1.74 2.15 -21.60
N ALA A 141 -2.05 3.43 -21.36
CA ALA A 141 -2.33 4.40 -22.41
C ALA A 141 -1.68 5.75 -22.10
N LYS A 142 -1.45 6.54 -23.14
CA LYS A 142 -1.05 7.95 -23.01
C LYS A 142 -2.27 8.78 -22.64
N ASP A 143 -2.15 9.63 -21.62
CA ASP A 143 -3.20 10.61 -21.33
C ASP A 143 -3.17 11.73 -22.37
N THR A 144 -4.26 11.86 -23.13
CA THR A 144 -4.43 12.88 -24.18
C THR A 144 -5.40 13.99 -23.77
N ARG A 145 -5.96 13.93 -22.56
CA ARG A 145 -6.83 14.99 -22.05
C ARG A 145 -6.04 16.28 -21.88
N SER A 146 -6.70 17.41 -22.05
CA SER A 146 -6.05 18.69 -21.85
C SER A 146 -5.90 18.94 -20.34
N LYS A 147 -4.81 19.61 -19.93
CA LYS A 147 -4.51 19.84 -18.50
C LYS A 147 -5.64 20.57 -17.75
N ASP A 148 -6.45 21.34 -18.46
CA ASP A 148 -7.60 22.05 -17.92
C ASP A 148 -8.79 21.14 -17.55
N GLN A 149 -8.83 19.92 -18.09
CA GLN A 149 -9.86 18.92 -17.84
C GLN A 149 -9.48 17.94 -16.72
N ILE A 150 -8.24 18.01 -16.22
CA ILE A 150 -7.69 17.03 -15.28
C ILE A 150 -7.54 17.67 -13.90
N CYS A 151 -8.12 17.05 -12.89
CA CYS A 151 -7.94 17.42 -11.50
C CYS A 151 -6.47 17.26 -11.11
N THR A 152 -5.82 18.35 -10.71
CA THR A 152 -4.39 18.38 -10.37
C THR A 152 -4.01 17.44 -9.22
N LEU A 153 -4.98 17.08 -8.38
CA LEU A 153 -4.73 16.28 -7.19
C LEU A 153 -5.05 14.78 -7.38
N SER A 154 -6.07 14.45 -8.18
CA SER A 154 -6.61 13.10 -8.28
C SER A 154 -6.55 12.51 -9.68
N ASP A 155 -6.06 13.26 -10.67
CA ASP A 155 -6.01 12.93 -12.11
C ASP A 155 -7.37 12.55 -12.75
N ALA A 156 -8.47 12.81 -12.01
CA ALA A 156 -9.82 12.56 -12.45
C ALA A 156 -10.31 13.68 -13.37
N ASP A 157 -11.32 13.36 -14.20
CA ASP A 157 -12.00 14.36 -15.00
C ASP A 157 -12.67 15.41 -14.11
N ILE A 158 -12.61 16.67 -14.56
CA ILE A 158 -13.28 17.79 -13.93
C ILE A 158 -14.66 17.96 -14.56
N ASP A 159 -15.71 17.85 -13.76
CA ASP A 159 -17.04 18.28 -14.15
C ASP A 159 -17.09 19.82 -14.13
N PRO A 160 -17.39 20.48 -15.27
CA PRO A 160 -17.49 21.93 -15.32
C PRO A 160 -18.41 22.53 -14.25
N GLN A 161 -19.46 21.82 -13.81
CA GLN A 161 -20.43 22.29 -12.82
C GLN A 161 -19.93 22.32 -11.37
N THR A 162 -18.79 21.66 -11.10
CA THR A 162 -18.24 21.55 -9.73
C THR A 162 -16.79 22.03 -9.63
N ALA A 163 -16.18 22.38 -10.76
CA ALA A 163 -14.79 22.80 -10.84
C ALA A 163 -14.43 23.91 -9.84
N VAL A 164 -13.21 23.79 -9.30
CA VAL A 164 -12.59 24.80 -8.45
C VAL A 164 -11.22 25.16 -9.02
N VAL A 165 -10.94 26.45 -9.10
CA VAL A 165 -9.68 26.98 -9.61
C VAL A 165 -9.00 27.78 -8.51
N VAL A 166 -7.75 27.43 -8.20
CA VAL A 166 -6.89 28.17 -7.28
C VAL A 166 -5.79 28.83 -8.10
N GLN A 167 -5.79 30.15 -8.17
CA GLN A 167 -4.78 30.91 -8.89
C GLN A 167 -3.45 30.83 -8.14
N THR A 168 -2.34 30.57 -8.86
CA THR A 168 -0.99 30.60 -8.29
C THR A 168 0.03 31.23 -9.21
N ASP A 169 1.16 31.67 -8.64
CA ASP A 169 2.27 32.26 -9.40
C ASP A 169 2.88 31.29 -10.43
N LYS A 170 2.62 29.98 -10.28
CA LYS A 170 3.09 28.91 -11.18
C LYS A 170 2.03 28.44 -12.17
N GLY A 171 0.86 29.09 -12.17
CA GLY A 171 -0.30 28.70 -12.95
C GLY A 171 -1.45 28.19 -12.10
N ASP A 172 -2.61 28.08 -12.72
CA ASP A 172 -3.84 27.70 -12.05
C ASP A 172 -3.83 26.22 -11.64
N VAL A 173 -4.13 25.97 -10.36
CA VAL A 173 -4.42 24.63 -9.86
C VAL A 173 -5.91 24.38 -10.07
N ARG A 174 -6.25 23.37 -10.87
CA ARG A 174 -7.64 23.01 -11.15
C ARG A 174 -8.03 21.74 -10.42
N LEU A 175 -9.18 21.78 -9.75
CA LEU A 175 -9.68 20.72 -8.90
C LEU A 175 -11.10 20.37 -9.31
N ARG A 176 -11.44 19.09 -9.20
CA ARG A 176 -12.74 18.58 -9.62
C ARG A 176 -13.92 19.11 -8.80
N ASP A 177 -13.71 19.41 -7.52
CA ASP A 177 -14.77 19.83 -6.60
C ASP A 177 -14.21 20.56 -5.37
N LEU A 178 -15.12 21.14 -4.57
CA LEU A 178 -14.80 21.82 -3.32
C LEU A 178 -14.13 20.90 -2.30
N HIS A 179 -14.53 19.63 -2.22
CA HIS A 179 -13.89 18.70 -1.28
C HIS A 179 -12.41 18.52 -1.61
N THR A 180 -12.08 18.36 -2.89
CA THR A 180 -10.69 18.30 -3.37
C THR A 180 -9.92 19.59 -3.06
N TYR A 181 -10.59 20.75 -3.09
CA TYR A 181 -10.01 22.00 -2.58
C TYR A 181 -9.70 21.94 -1.08
N PHE A 182 -10.60 21.45 -0.24
CA PHE A 182 -10.32 21.34 1.20
C PHE A 182 -9.26 20.29 1.54
N ILE A 183 -9.16 19.24 0.72
CA ILE A 183 -8.03 18.31 0.75
C ILE A 183 -6.72 19.07 0.48
N LEU A 184 -6.65 19.84 -0.61
CA LEU A 184 -5.48 20.68 -0.92
C LEU A 184 -5.18 21.63 0.25
N TYR A 185 -6.18 22.38 0.70
CA TYR A 185 -6.11 23.35 1.80
C TYR A 185 -5.52 22.75 3.08
N SER A 186 -5.94 21.53 3.44
CA SER A 186 -5.45 20.82 4.64
C SER A 186 -4.00 20.31 4.53
N CYS A 187 -3.47 20.22 3.31
CA CYS A 187 -2.11 19.77 3.02
C CYS A 187 -1.10 20.91 2.86
N LEU A 188 -1.56 22.16 2.77
CA LEU A 188 -0.68 23.33 2.70
C LEU A 188 0.07 23.54 4.01
N THR A 189 1.36 23.83 3.89
CA THR A 189 2.26 24.14 5.02
C THR A 189 2.55 25.63 5.15
N GLU A 190 2.25 26.39 4.11
CA GLU A 190 2.40 27.84 4.05
C GLU A 190 1.25 28.57 4.77
N ASP A 191 1.41 29.89 4.91
CA ASP A 191 0.34 30.74 5.42
C ASP A 191 -0.88 30.66 4.51
N ARG A 192 -2.03 30.39 5.11
CA ARG A 192 -3.32 30.22 4.43
C ARG A 192 -4.19 31.47 4.55
N THR A 193 -3.68 32.53 5.17
CA THR A 193 -4.38 33.81 5.29
C THR A 193 -4.78 34.31 3.91
N ASP A 194 -6.07 34.58 3.73
CA ASP A 194 -6.67 35.05 2.48
C ASP A 194 -6.46 34.14 1.26
N LEU A 195 -6.13 32.85 1.44
CA LEU A 195 -5.97 31.93 0.31
C LEU A 195 -7.23 31.86 -0.55
N GLU A 196 -8.40 31.90 0.08
CA GLU A 196 -9.69 31.88 -0.61
C GLU A 196 -9.95 33.11 -1.51
N ALA A 197 -9.19 34.20 -1.35
CA ALA A 197 -9.25 35.34 -2.26
C ALA A 197 -8.72 34.99 -3.67
N ARG A 198 -7.94 33.91 -3.78
CA ARG A 198 -7.40 33.37 -5.03
C ARG A 198 -8.19 32.18 -5.55
N VAL A 199 -9.35 31.89 -4.95
CA VAL A 199 -10.16 30.71 -5.27
C VAL A 199 -11.42 31.13 -5.99
N SER A 200 -11.65 30.51 -7.14
CA SER A 200 -12.89 30.60 -7.90
C SER A 200 -13.57 29.23 -7.92
N VAL A 201 -14.89 29.23 -7.79
CA VAL A 201 -15.74 28.04 -7.82
C VAL A 201 -16.75 28.19 -8.96
N THR A 202 -17.16 27.09 -9.58
CA THR A 202 -18.25 27.16 -10.56
C THR A 202 -19.57 27.49 -9.86
N ASP A 203 -20.27 28.51 -10.35
CA ASP A 203 -21.69 28.73 -10.08
C ASP A 203 -22.51 27.60 -10.71
N HIS A 204 -23.10 26.76 -9.86
CA HIS A 204 -23.83 25.56 -10.27
C HIS A 204 -25.00 25.86 -11.23
N ALA A 205 -25.59 27.06 -11.13
CA ALA A 205 -26.70 27.47 -11.99
C ALA A 205 -26.25 27.84 -13.41
N THR A 206 -25.10 28.50 -13.56
CA THR A 206 -24.69 29.12 -14.84
C THR A 206 -23.46 28.49 -15.47
N GLY A 207 -22.65 27.73 -14.72
CA GLY A 207 -21.36 27.22 -15.16
C GLY A 207 -20.24 28.26 -15.15
N ASN A 208 -20.52 29.51 -14.77
CA ASN A 208 -19.51 30.57 -14.72
C ASN A 208 -18.70 30.51 -13.42
N MET A 209 -17.46 30.99 -13.48
CA MET A 209 -16.62 31.09 -12.29
C MET A 209 -17.05 32.28 -11.42
N VAL A 210 -17.22 32.03 -10.12
CA VAL A 210 -17.47 33.05 -9.10
C VAL A 210 -16.39 32.97 -8.01
N ALA A 211 -15.97 34.11 -7.47
CA ALA A 211 -15.04 34.14 -6.35
C ALA A 211 -15.63 33.38 -5.14
N ALA A 212 -14.86 32.49 -4.52
CA ALA A 212 -15.33 31.64 -3.43
C ALA A 212 -15.96 32.46 -2.28
N ARG A 213 -15.35 33.58 -1.90
CA ARG A 213 -15.87 34.47 -0.85
C ARG A 213 -17.22 35.13 -1.20
N ALA A 214 -17.54 35.27 -2.48
CA ALA A 214 -18.78 35.91 -2.93
C ALA A 214 -19.92 34.90 -3.15
N ALA A 215 -19.63 33.60 -3.15
CA ALA A 215 -20.62 32.57 -3.40
C ALA A 215 -21.49 32.27 -2.16
N THR A 216 -22.72 31.88 -2.41
CA THR A 216 -23.59 31.19 -1.44
C THR A 216 -23.46 29.69 -1.66
N TYR A 217 -23.26 28.92 -0.59
CA TYR A 217 -23.09 27.47 -0.69
C TYR A 217 -24.35 26.74 -0.24
N LEU A 218 -24.82 25.81 -1.04
CA LEU A 218 -25.82 24.82 -0.65
C LEU A 218 -25.10 23.51 -0.34
N GLN A 219 -25.23 23.04 0.89
CA GLN A 219 -24.69 21.76 1.32
C GLN A 219 -25.83 20.81 1.68
N GLY A 220 -25.72 19.55 1.26
CA GLY A 220 -26.58 18.49 1.72
C GLY A 220 -25.82 17.18 1.83
N VAL A 221 -26.58 16.11 2.04
CA VAL A 221 -26.05 14.77 2.24
C VAL A 221 -26.76 13.84 1.25
N ASP A 222 -26.01 12.98 0.59
CA ASP A 222 -26.58 11.91 -0.22
C ASP A 222 -27.24 10.88 0.69
N GLU A 223 -28.52 10.58 0.47
CA GLU A 223 -29.30 9.74 1.37
C GLU A 223 -28.81 8.29 1.43
N ALA A 224 -28.27 7.77 0.32
CA ALA A 224 -27.85 6.38 0.24
C ALA A 224 -26.49 6.15 0.91
N THR A 225 -25.56 7.09 0.73
CA THR A 225 -24.17 6.95 1.17
C THR A 225 -23.85 7.75 2.43
N GLY A 226 -24.68 8.73 2.79
CA GLY A 226 -24.37 9.70 3.83
C GLY A 226 -23.25 10.67 3.43
N ARG A 227 -22.82 10.68 2.15
CA ARG A 227 -21.71 11.49 1.68
C ARG A 227 -22.15 12.94 1.47
N PRO A 228 -21.42 13.94 1.99
CA PRO A 228 -21.74 15.33 1.73
C PRO A 228 -21.61 15.69 0.25
N TRP A 229 -22.51 16.55 -0.22
CA TRP A 229 -22.42 17.22 -1.51
C TRP A 229 -22.53 18.73 -1.32
N ILE A 230 -21.88 19.49 -2.22
CA ILE A 230 -21.82 20.95 -2.13
C ILE A 230 -22.05 21.54 -3.52
N GLN A 231 -22.85 22.59 -3.57
CA GLN A 231 -23.07 23.41 -4.76
C GLN A 231 -22.79 24.88 -4.41
N ALA A 232 -22.06 25.58 -5.26
CA ALA A 232 -21.82 27.01 -5.11
C ALA A 232 -22.75 27.80 -6.03
N PHE A 233 -23.22 28.95 -5.57
CA PHE A 233 -24.10 29.83 -6.33
C PHE A 233 -23.61 31.28 -6.24
N ALA A 234 -23.56 31.97 -7.38
CA ALA A 234 -23.25 33.40 -7.41
C ALA A 234 -24.41 34.24 -6.85
N ASP A 235 -25.65 33.77 -7.01
CA ASP A 235 -26.86 34.44 -6.55
C ASP A 235 -27.60 33.66 -5.46
N ARG A 236 -28.00 34.35 -4.40
CA ARG A 236 -28.67 33.73 -3.25
C ARG A 236 -30.09 33.25 -3.60
N ALA A 237 -30.79 33.92 -4.52
CA ALA A 237 -32.13 33.47 -4.92
C ALA A 237 -32.04 32.16 -5.71
N ALA A 238 -31.06 32.02 -6.60
CA ALA A 238 -30.75 30.76 -7.29
C ALA A 238 -30.41 29.64 -6.30
N ALA A 239 -29.57 29.92 -5.30
CA ALA A 239 -29.25 28.96 -4.24
C ALA A 239 -30.50 28.51 -3.45
N THR A 240 -31.38 29.46 -3.12
CA THR A 240 -32.64 29.20 -2.40
C THR A 240 -33.58 28.34 -3.24
N ALA A 241 -33.69 28.61 -4.54
CA ALA A 241 -34.50 27.82 -5.45
C ALA A 241 -33.94 26.40 -5.61
N ALA A 242 -32.61 26.22 -5.63
CA ALA A 242 -31.97 24.91 -5.63
C ALA A 242 -32.25 24.15 -4.31
N MET A 243 -32.11 24.81 -3.16
CA MET A 243 -32.41 24.23 -1.84
C MET A 243 -33.86 23.73 -1.75
N GLN A 244 -34.82 24.47 -2.30
CA GLN A 244 -36.24 24.06 -2.31
C GLN A 244 -36.48 22.79 -3.15
N ARG A 245 -35.65 22.53 -4.16
CA ARG A 245 -35.76 21.33 -5.01
C ARG A 245 -35.00 20.13 -4.46
N SER A 246 -33.81 20.37 -3.95
CA SER A 246 -32.84 19.32 -3.61
C SER A 246 -32.67 19.10 -2.11
N GLY A 247 -33.33 19.89 -1.27
CA GLY A 247 -33.10 19.91 0.17
C GLY A 247 -31.75 20.55 0.53
N GLY A 248 -31.23 20.20 1.71
CA GLY A 248 -29.97 20.73 2.23
C GLY A 248 -30.10 22.05 2.97
N SER A 249 -28.98 22.74 3.16
CA SER A 249 -28.87 23.98 3.93
C SER A 249 -27.95 24.98 3.25
N LEU A 250 -28.39 26.24 3.18
CA LEU A 250 -27.53 27.33 2.74
C LEU A 250 -26.54 27.70 3.86
N ILE A 251 -25.26 27.65 3.55
CA ILE A 251 -24.17 27.92 4.48
C ILE A 251 -23.20 28.96 3.90
N ALA A 252 -22.56 29.71 4.80
CA ALA A 252 -21.49 30.63 4.45
C ALA A 252 -20.14 29.91 4.39
N TRP A 253 -19.15 30.52 3.72
CA TRP A 253 -17.80 29.97 3.57
C TRP A 253 -17.17 29.48 4.88
N GLY A 254 -17.27 30.25 5.97
CA GLY A 254 -16.68 29.86 7.26
C GLY A 254 -17.29 28.59 7.85
N ALA A 255 -18.60 28.39 7.69
CA ALA A 255 -19.27 27.17 8.11
C ALA A 255 -18.92 25.99 7.20
N LEU A 256 -18.83 26.22 5.88
CA LEU A 256 -18.38 25.21 4.93
C LEU A 256 -16.95 24.75 5.27
N LEU A 257 -16.03 25.68 5.49
CA LEU A 257 -14.65 25.40 5.88
C LEU A 257 -14.58 24.56 7.16
N ALA A 258 -15.38 24.91 8.18
CA ALA A 258 -15.42 24.14 9.43
C ALA A 258 -15.96 22.72 9.20
N ASN A 259 -17.00 22.56 8.38
CA ASN A 259 -17.59 21.25 8.06
C ASN A 259 -16.59 20.37 7.30
N GLU A 260 -15.92 20.91 6.28
CA GLU A 260 -14.98 20.18 5.43
C GLU A 260 -13.68 19.78 6.15
N LEU A 261 -13.31 20.52 7.20
CA LEU A 261 -12.13 20.22 8.02
C LEU A 261 -12.45 19.45 9.31
N SER A 262 -13.71 19.09 9.52
CA SER A 262 -14.17 18.43 10.76
C SER A 262 -13.54 17.05 10.96
N HIS A 263 -13.31 16.31 9.88
CA HIS A 263 -12.71 14.99 9.90
C HIS A 263 -11.36 15.01 9.18
N ARG A 264 -10.35 14.42 9.82
CA ARG A 264 -8.97 14.43 9.32
C ARG A 264 -8.38 13.04 9.39
N CYS A 265 -7.52 12.75 8.43
CA CYS A 265 -6.73 11.54 8.44
C CYS A 265 -5.79 11.52 9.65
N GLY A 266 -5.87 10.46 10.46
CA GLY A 266 -5.02 10.25 11.63
C GLY A 266 -3.54 10.05 11.32
N PHE A 267 -3.15 9.96 10.05
CA PHE A 267 -1.74 9.87 9.63
C PHE A 267 -1.20 11.17 9.05
N CYS A 268 -1.84 11.75 8.02
CA CYS A 268 -1.32 12.93 7.31
C CYS A 268 -2.09 14.24 7.56
N ASP A 269 -3.12 14.20 8.40
CA ASP A 269 -4.02 15.32 8.74
C ASP A 269 -4.77 15.92 7.55
N ARG A 270 -4.87 15.18 6.44
CA ARG A 270 -5.68 15.56 5.29
C ARG A 270 -7.17 15.55 5.64
N ALA A 271 -7.93 16.51 5.15
CA ALA A 271 -9.40 16.50 5.23
C ALA A 271 -9.95 15.23 4.58
N VAL A 272 -10.94 14.60 5.21
CA VAL A 272 -11.57 13.39 4.67
C VAL A 272 -13.07 13.42 4.91
N TYR A 273 -13.82 12.81 4.02
CA TYR A 273 -15.15 12.34 4.35
C TYR A 273 -15.06 10.92 4.93
N PRO A 274 -15.67 10.65 6.10
CA PRO A 274 -15.76 9.29 6.64
C PRO A 274 -16.27 8.25 5.65
N GLN A 275 -17.15 8.66 4.72
CA GLN A 275 -17.74 7.80 3.69
C GLN A 275 -16.73 7.32 2.63
N ASP A 276 -15.67 8.10 2.39
CA ASP A 276 -14.64 7.81 1.40
C ASP A 276 -13.35 7.27 2.04
N ALA A 277 -13.22 7.38 3.37
CA ALA A 277 -12.00 7.09 4.12
C ALA A 277 -11.94 5.63 4.61
N ALA A 278 -10.73 5.17 4.88
CA ALA A 278 -10.52 3.98 5.68
C ALA A 278 -10.88 4.28 7.14
N GLU A 279 -11.74 3.47 7.76
CA GLU A 279 -11.94 3.53 9.20
C GLU A 279 -10.71 2.96 9.91
N VAL A 280 -10.23 3.64 10.95
CA VAL A 280 -9.13 3.17 11.79
C VAL A 280 -9.51 3.24 13.25
N LEU A 281 -9.56 2.09 13.93
CA LEU A 281 -9.79 2.02 15.36
C LEU A 281 -8.44 1.90 16.08
N ILE A 282 -8.17 2.82 17.00
CA ILE A 282 -6.93 2.91 17.77
C ILE A 282 -7.30 2.65 19.23
N GLU A 283 -7.11 1.42 19.72
CA GLU A 283 -7.52 1.04 21.10
C GLU A 283 -8.97 1.45 21.43
N GLY A 284 -9.89 1.33 20.46
CA GLY A 284 -11.31 1.70 20.60
C GLY A 284 -11.64 3.16 20.28
N VAL A 285 -10.66 4.02 19.98
CA VAL A 285 -10.88 5.38 19.48
C VAL A 285 -10.93 5.38 17.96
N GLN A 286 -12.01 5.92 17.40
CA GLN A 286 -12.18 6.01 15.95
C GLN A 286 -11.33 7.14 15.35
N SER A 287 -10.72 6.84 14.21
CA SER A 287 -9.90 7.72 13.37
C SER A 287 -10.03 7.29 11.91
N TRP A 288 -9.28 7.94 11.03
CA TRP A 288 -9.44 7.79 9.58
C TRP A 288 -8.11 7.72 8.82
N GLY A 289 -8.08 6.93 7.75
CA GLY A 289 -7.05 6.96 6.71
C GLY A 289 -7.61 7.60 5.44
N CYS A 290 -7.01 8.68 4.92
CA CYS A 290 -7.44 9.25 3.63
C CYS A 290 -7.16 8.34 2.43
N CYS A 291 -6.37 7.29 2.63
CA CYS A 291 -6.24 6.14 1.74
C CYS A 291 -5.82 4.93 2.58
N ALA A 292 -5.88 3.74 1.98
CA ALA A 292 -5.52 2.49 2.64
C ALA A 292 -4.11 2.50 3.27
N HIS A 293 -3.12 3.11 2.59
CA HIS A 293 -1.76 3.19 3.11
C HIS A 293 -1.61 4.20 4.26
N CYS A 294 -2.38 5.30 4.24
CA CYS A 294 -2.41 6.24 5.35
C CYS A 294 -3.11 5.63 6.57
N ALA A 295 -4.11 4.76 6.35
CA ALA A 295 -4.75 3.99 7.42
C ALA A 295 -3.72 3.16 8.19
N MET A 296 -2.87 2.41 7.47
CA MET A 296 -1.74 1.68 8.08
C MET A 296 -0.72 2.61 8.75
N GLY A 297 -0.53 3.81 8.19
CA GLY A 297 0.36 4.84 8.75
C GLY A 297 -0.06 5.35 10.12
N VAL A 298 -1.34 5.22 10.49
CA VAL A 298 -1.82 5.62 11.82
C VAL A 298 -1.09 4.83 12.92
N ALA A 299 -0.81 3.54 12.70
CA ALA A 299 0.00 2.73 13.63
C ALA A 299 1.39 3.34 13.83
N ALA A 300 2.06 3.71 12.74
CA ALA A 300 3.38 4.33 12.79
C ALA A 300 3.37 5.69 13.51
N ARG A 301 2.33 6.51 13.30
CA ARG A 301 2.23 7.84 13.93
C ARG A 301 1.89 7.75 15.41
N THR A 302 1.07 6.79 15.81
CA THR A 302 0.59 6.66 17.20
C THR A 302 1.44 5.73 18.05
N GLY A 303 2.18 4.82 17.42
CA GLY A 303 2.88 3.72 18.09
C GLY A 303 1.93 2.69 18.72
N LYS A 304 0.65 2.70 18.34
CA LYS A 304 -0.41 1.85 18.91
C LYS A 304 -0.85 0.79 17.91
N ASP A 305 -1.47 -0.25 18.44
CA ASP A 305 -2.17 -1.24 17.64
C ASP A 305 -3.49 -0.69 17.11
N ILE A 306 -3.80 -1.04 15.86
CA ILE A 306 -4.96 -0.54 15.13
C ILE A 306 -5.76 -1.67 14.48
N GLU A 307 -7.05 -1.43 14.28
CA GLU A 307 -7.89 -2.14 13.33
C GLU A 307 -8.26 -1.20 12.18
N VAL A 308 -7.90 -1.57 10.96
CA VAL A 308 -8.27 -0.83 9.74
C VAL A 308 -9.42 -1.57 9.07
N ARG A 309 -10.47 -0.82 8.70
CA ARG A 309 -11.54 -1.30 7.80
C ARG A 309 -11.52 -0.46 6.54
N GLN A 310 -11.15 -1.10 5.45
CA GLN A 310 -10.97 -0.46 4.15
C GLN A 310 -11.86 -1.20 3.13
N PRO A 311 -12.83 -0.52 2.49
CA PRO A 311 -13.52 -1.07 1.35
C PRO A 311 -12.53 -1.41 0.22
N ASP A 312 -12.72 -2.54 -0.44
CA ASP A 312 -12.10 -2.89 -1.72
C ASP A 312 -12.37 -1.77 -2.74
N ALA A 313 -11.32 -1.27 -3.38
CA ALA A 313 -11.42 -0.11 -4.26
C ALA A 313 -12.19 -0.37 -5.57
N LEU A 314 -12.50 -1.63 -5.89
CA LEU A 314 -13.36 -2.05 -6.99
C LEU A 314 -14.76 -2.41 -6.52
N THR A 315 -14.89 -3.27 -5.50
CA THR A 315 -16.17 -3.91 -5.14
C THR A 315 -16.86 -3.29 -3.93
N GLY A 316 -16.13 -2.53 -3.09
CA GLY A 316 -16.62 -2.03 -1.82
C GLY A 316 -16.70 -3.08 -0.71
N GLU A 317 -16.33 -4.34 -0.98
CA GLU A 317 -16.27 -5.39 0.05
C GLU A 317 -15.23 -5.04 1.12
N MET A 318 -15.55 -5.27 2.40
CA MET A 318 -14.68 -4.82 3.49
C MET A 318 -13.43 -5.69 3.64
N ILE A 319 -12.28 -5.01 3.74
CA ILE A 319 -11.00 -5.59 4.12
C ILE A 319 -10.69 -5.12 5.53
N THR A 320 -10.54 -6.07 6.46
CA THR A 320 -10.18 -5.80 7.86
C THR A 320 -8.74 -6.21 8.12
N VAL A 321 -7.95 -5.29 8.68
CA VAL A 321 -6.55 -5.51 9.04
C VAL A 321 -6.35 -5.19 10.49
N LYS A 322 -5.81 -6.13 11.28
CA LYS A 322 -5.47 -5.90 12.69
C LYS A 322 -3.96 -5.94 12.86
N THR A 323 -3.42 -5.02 13.66
CA THR A 323 -2.00 -5.01 14.01
C THR A 323 -1.78 -5.48 15.45
N LEU A 324 -0.60 -6.05 15.71
CA LEU A 324 -0.12 -6.38 17.03
C LEU A 324 1.40 -6.14 17.09
N GLY A 325 1.86 -5.32 18.02
CA GLY A 325 3.29 -5.07 18.23
C GLY A 325 3.98 -4.49 17.00
N GLY A 326 3.31 -3.61 16.26
CA GLY A 326 3.85 -2.96 15.06
C GLY A 326 3.93 -3.85 13.81
N SER A 327 3.32 -5.03 13.86
CA SER A 327 3.19 -5.96 12.72
C SER A 327 1.73 -6.26 12.42
N VAL A 328 1.41 -6.71 11.21
CA VAL A 328 0.05 -7.16 10.88
C VAL A 328 -0.19 -8.52 11.55
N ALA A 329 -1.20 -8.58 12.41
CA ALA A 329 -1.63 -9.79 13.11
C ALA A 329 -2.63 -10.61 12.30
N SER A 330 -3.57 -9.94 11.61
CA SER A 330 -4.55 -10.61 10.75
C SER A 330 -4.98 -9.72 9.58
N VAL A 331 -5.37 -10.37 8.49
CA VAL A 331 -5.96 -9.76 7.29
C VAL A 331 -7.16 -10.60 6.88
N GLU A 332 -8.31 -9.95 6.70
CA GLU A 332 -9.56 -10.58 6.27
C GLU A 332 -10.15 -9.79 5.10
N PRO A 333 -10.41 -10.43 3.94
CA PRO A 333 -10.06 -11.82 3.61
C PRO A 333 -8.54 -12.01 3.48
N LYS A 334 -8.06 -13.25 3.71
CA LYS A 334 -6.61 -13.57 3.63
C LYS A 334 -5.99 -13.34 2.25
N THR A 335 -6.83 -13.30 1.21
CA THR A 335 -6.44 -13.04 -0.17
C THR A 335 -6.22 -11.55 -0.45
N ALA A 336 -6.47 -10.67 0.52
CA ALA A 336 -6.39 -9.24 0.31
C ALA A 336 -4.96 -8.76 0.04
N VAL A 337 -4.87 -7.79 -0.86
CA VAL A 337 -3.62 -7.21 -1.38
C VAL A 337 -3.73 -5.70 -1.47
N ALA A 338 -2.59 -5.02 -1.59
CA ALA A 338 -2.52 -3.58 -1.74
C ALA A 338 -1.91 -3.20 -3.08
N TRP A 339 -2.45 -2.16 -3.73
CA TRP A 339 -1.78 -1.47 -4.82
C TRP A 339 -1.03 -0.27 -4.29
N PHE A 340 0.27 -0.24 -4.55
CA PHE A 340 1.11 0.91 -4.26
C PHE A 340 1.42 1.66 -5.56
N GLY A 341 0.59 2.67 -5.87
CA GLY A 341 0.82 3.55 -6.99
C GLY A 341 2.13 4.31 -6.86
N LYS A 342 2.95 4.25 -7.91
CA LYS A 342 4.27 4.87 -7.98
C LYS A 342 4.40 5.68 -9.25
N THR A 343 5.03 6.84 -9.14
CA THR A 343 5.42 7.68 -10.27
C THR A 343 6.93 7.87 -10.28
N LYS A 344 7.48 8.11 -11.47
CA LYS A 344 8.92 8.27 -11.68
C LYS A 344 9.29 9.75 -11.69
N LYS A 345 10.22 10.14 -10.83
CA LYS A 345 10.81 11.49 -10.83
C LYS A 345 11.71 11.70 -12.05
N PRO A 346 12.04 12.96 -12.41
CA PRO A 346 12.99 13.27 -13.48
C PRO A 346 14.38 12.64 -13.29
N ASP A 347 14.81 12.44 -12.04
CA ASP A 347 16.06 11.76 -11.68
C ASP A 347 16.02 10.23 -11.83
N GLY A 348 14.87 9.69 -12.24
CA GLY A 348 14.65 8.26 -12.45
C GLY A 348 14.22 7.48 -11.22
N THR A 349 14.13 8.11 -10.04
CA THR A 349 13.68 7.45 -8.80
C THR A 349 12.16 7.27 -8.78
N TRP A 350 11.72 6.13 -8.23
CA TRP A 350 10.29 5.86 -8.03
C TRP A 350 9.83 6.37 -6.67
N VAL A 351 8.74 7.11 -6.65
CA VAL A 351 8.10 7.60 -5.43
C VAL A 351 6.61 7.30 -5.47
N SER A 352 5.94 7.41 -4.33
CA SER A 352 4.48 7.30 -4.25
C SER A 352 3.81 8.26 -5.26
N ALA A 353 2.87 7.76 -6.06
CA ALA A 353 2.03 8.57 -6.94
C ALA A 353 1.00 9.40 -6.15
N GLY A 354 0.72 9.04 -4.89
CA GLY A 354 -0.17 9.78 -4.00
C GLY A 354 -1.35 8.95 -3.53
N CYS A 355 -2.13 9.50 -2.60
CA CYS A 355 -3.23 8.77 -1.95
C CYS A 355 -4.34 8.33 -2.90
N PHE A 356 -4.55 9.04 -4.02
CA PHE A 356 -5.57 8.73 -5.02
C PHE A 356 -5.20 7.54 -5.92
N HIS A 357 -3.93 7.12 -5.91
CA HIS A 357 -3.38 6.08 -6.78
C HIS A 357 -3.07 4.79 -5.99
N GLN A 358 -3.70 4.60 -4.84
CA GLN A 358 -3.43 3.49 -3.92
C GLN A 358 -4.74 2.94 -3.38
N GLY A 359 -4.80 1.63 -3.19
CA GLY A 359 -6.01 0.96 -2.70
C GLY A 359 -5.74 -0.45 -2.19
N PHE A 360 -6.66 -0.98 -1.40
CA PHE A 360 -6.69 -2.40 -1.06
C PHE A 360 -7.75 -3.12 -1.89
N PHE A 361 -7.52 -4.41 -2.10
CA PHE A 361 -8.37 -5.29 -2.90
C PHE A 361 -8.50 -6.62 -2.18
N THR A 362 -9.70 -7.21 -2.13
CA THR A 362 -9.94 -8.51 -1.50
C THR A 362 -9.24 -9.63 -2.23
N THR A 363 -8.95 -9.45 -3.53
CA THR A 363 -8.19 -10.41 -4.34
C THR A 363 -7.26 -9.70 -5.36
N PRO A 364 -6.19 -10.36 -5.82
CA PRO A 364 -5.38 -9.89 -6.95
C PRO A 364 -6.19 -9.70 -8.25
N GLU A 365 -7.28 -10.45 -8.44
CA GLU A 365 -8.14 -10.33 -9.61
C GLU A 365 -8.95 -9.03 -9.60
N ASN A 366 -9.43 -8.60 -8.43
CA ASN A 366 -10.08 -7.30 -8.29
C ASN A 366 -9.10 -6.17 -8.63
N LEU A 367 -7.85 -6.26 -8.17
CA LEU A 367 -6.82 -5.31 -8.56
C LEU A 367 -6.62 -5.27 -10.08
N ARG A 368 -6.52 -6.44 -10.73
CA ARG A 368 -6.35 -6.51 -12.19
C ARG A 368 -7.49 -5.79 -12.92
N LYS A 369 -8.74 -6.08 -12.57
CA LYS A 369 -9.93 -5.42 -13.14
C LYS A 369 -9.97 -3.91 -12.86
N TRP A 370 -9.58 -3.50 -11.65
CA TRP A 370 -9.48 -2.09 -11.30
C TRP A 370 -8.45 -1.36 -12.17
N LEU A 371 -7.30 -1.99 -12.44
CA LEU A 371 -6.25 -1.44 -13.31
C LEU A 371 -6.65 -1.38 -14.79
N GLU A 372 -7.56 -2.24 -15.26
CA GLU A 372 -8.11 -2.18 -16.62
C GLU A 372 -8.92 -0.90 -16.84
N THR A 373 -9.65 -0.46 -15.81
CA THR A 373 -10.43 0.80 -15.85
C THR A 373 -9.57 2.06 -15.66
N ARG A 374 -8.28 1.90 -15.34
CA ARG A 374 -7.37 3.00 -15.02
C ARG A 374 -6.08 2.90 -15.84
N PRO A 375 -6.13 3.27 -17.13
CA PRO A 375 -5.00 3.05 -18.03
C PRO A 375 -3.77 3.90 -17.69
N PHE A 376 -3.93 4.96 -16.90
CA PHE A 376 -2.84 5.86 -16.52
C PHE A 376 -2.09 5.45 -15.24
N GLU A 377 -2.64 4.50 -14.48
CA GLU A 377 -2.02 4.04 -13.23
C GLU A 377 -0.67 3.39 -13.47
N THR A 378 0.25 3.60 -12.53
CA THR A 378 1.56 2.94 -12.50
C THR A 378 1.91 2.59 -11.06
N GLY A 379 2.65 1.50 -10.85
CA GLY A 379 2.93 0.98 -9.51
C GLY A 379 3.08 -0.53 -9.49
N GLU A 380 2.93 -1.08 -8.29
CA GLU A 380 3.04 -2.51 -8.04
C GLU A 380 2.05 -2.98 -6.97
N MET A 381 1.69 -4.25 -7.04
CA MET A 381 0.99 -4.91 -5.96
C MET A 381 1.97 -5.30 -4.87
N ILE A 382 1.62 -4.96 -3.63
CA ILE A 382 2.33 -5.34 -2.42
C ILE A 382 1.39 -6.09 -1.47
N THR A 383 1.95 -6.77 -0.49
CA THR A 383 1.16 -7.36 0.60
C THR A 383 0.66 -6.28 1.55
N ILE A 384 -0.43 -6.55 2.27
CA ILE A 384 -0.90 -5.65 3.34
C ILE A 384 0.19 -5.48 4.42
N GLN A 385 0.92 -6.55 4.72
CA GLN A 385 2.07 -6.56 5.64
C GLN A 385 3.13 -5.56 5.19
N GLN A 386 3.49 -5.57 3.91
CA GLN A 386 4.46 -4.65 3.34
C GLN A 386 3.98 -3.20 3.45
N SER A 387 2.69 -2.94 3.20
CA SER A 387 2.11 -1.59 3.32
C SER A 387 2.25 -1.00 4.73
N LEU A 388 2.14 -1.82 5.78
CA LEU A 388 2.44 -1.41 7.16
C LEU A 388 3.94 -1.24 7.39
N ALA A 389 4.74 -2.25 7.00
CA ALA A 389 6.17 -2.26 7.24
C ALA A 389 6.86 -1.02 6.66
N ASP A 390 6.42 -0.56 5.48
CA ASP A 390 6.96 0.66 4.87
C ASP A 390 6.58 1.94 5.62
N LYS A 391 5.44 1.98 6.30
CA LYS A 391 5.07 3.09 7.19
C LYS A 391 5.84 3.06 8.50
N MET A 392 6.06 1.89 9.08
CA MET A 392 6.80 1.73 10.34
C MET A 392 8.29 2.11 10.21
N LYS A 393 8.84 2.17 8.99
CA LYS A 393 10.21 2.66 8.73
C LYS A 393 10.34 4.19 8.77
N LEU A 394 9.23 4.92 8.77
CA LEU A 394 9.26 6.38 8.70
C LEU A 394 9.73 6.98 10.04
N THR A 395 10.62 7.97 9.96
CA THR A 395 11.01 8.75 11.14
C THR A 395 9.87 9.69 11.56
N PRO A 396 9.86 10.18 12.83
CA PRO A 396 8.88 11.18 13.26
C PRO A 396 8.84 12.43 12.36
N GLN A 397 10.00 12.89 11.85
CA GLN A 397 10.06 14.02 10.93
C GLN A 397 9.43 13.68 9.57
N GLN A 398 9.64 12.47 9.04
CA GLN A 398 9.00 12.02 7.81
C GLN A 398 7.49 11.87 7.98
N ILE A 399 7.03 11.38 9.13
CA ILE A 399 5.59 11.28 9.46
C ILE A 399 4.96 12.67 9.52
N GLN A 400 5.60 13.64 10.18
CA GLN A 400 5.09 15.00 10.29
C GLN A 400 4.94 15.69 8.92
N LYS A 401 5.78 15.32 7.96
CA LYS A 401 5.79 15.82 6.58
C LYS A 401 4.94 15.00 5.61
N ALA A 402 4.38 13.87 6.07
CA ALA A 402 3.66 12.96 5.21
C ALA A 402 2.50 13.66 4.49
N CYS A 403 2.50 13.56 3.16
CA CYS A 403 1.46 14.09 2.26
C CYS A 403 1.24 15.61 2.34
N LYS A 404 2.20 16.37 2.87
CA LYS A 404 2.18 17.85 2.81
C LYS A 404 2.64 18.36 1.44
N ILE A 405 1.93 19.35 0.92
CA ILE A 405 2.22 19.96 -0.39
C ILE A 405 3.51 20.76 -0.27
N GLY A 406 4.41 20.57 -1.25
CA GLY A 406 5.81 21.02 -1.20
C GLY A 406 6.81 19.86 -1.14
N GLU A 407 6.39 18.67 -0.67
CA GLU A 407 7.24 17.47 -0.60
C GLU A 407 6.63 16.22 -1.28
N CYS A 408 5.32 16.16 -1.54
CA CYS A 408 4.63 15.01 -2.16
C CYS A 408 3.76 15.31 -3.42
N ALA A 409 3.66 16.57 -3.86
CA ALA A 409 3.08 16.91 -5.17
C ALA A 409 4.20 17.36 -6.11
N PRO A 410 4.18 17.00 -7.41
CA PRO A 410 5.14 17.55 -8.36
C PRO A 410 5.05 19.09 -8.35
N LYS A 411 6.21 19.73 -8.35
CA LYS A 411 6.33 21.19 -8.52
C LYS A 411 5.87 21.62 -9.90
#